data_AF-A0A077WED4-F1
#
_entry.id   AF-A0A077WED4-F1
#
_cell.length_a   1.000
_cell.length_b   1.000
_cell.length_c   1.000
_cell.angle_alpha   90.00
_cell.angle_beta   90.00
_cell.angle_gamma   90.00
#
_symmetry.space_group_name_H-M   'P 1'
#
loop_
_entity.id
_entity.type
_entity.pdbx_description
1 polymer ?
#
loop_
_entity_poly.entity_id
_entity_poly.type
_entity_poly.pdbx_seq_one_letter_code
_entity_poly.pdbx_strand_id
1 'polypeptide(L)'
;MIRTKRNDAAAAVADMIREGDEYGLSDDDIYTFQEGELEGREEMDERERLRRISIDPTAILISMCDSAASFVKAYQSKLSKELFMVKDYDTDEEMAKLELLKQRFPPNTMMCCDIMLKDLAESKRIDRQIHDDNVGVQDTFHTMVLSRHYWPRKNADDEYDEEEDNDPEKPVQLHPEIAQSMERFEAQYRGYKTDRKLIWSPTQGCITLELEIGDRTAEYRVDSLKALVISVFNESAQGFTDDQIAETLNVDVDSVLEALEFWEKESVLELTSDGVFRVIE
;
A
#
# COMPACT_ATOMS: atom_id res chain seq x y z
N MET A 1 5.13 21.69 9.75
CA MET A 1 5.60 22.36 8.52
C MET A 1 7.01 21.92 8.08
N ILE A 2 8.05 21.98 8.93
CA ILE A 2 9.40 21.49 8.52
C ILE A 2 9.50 19.96 8.50
N ARG A 3 8.88 19.24 9.45
CA ARG A 3 8.84 17.76 9.47
C ARG A 3 8.05 17.18 8.29
N THR A 4 6.92 17.80 7.94
CA THR A 4 6.07 17.40 6.80
C THR A 4 6.85 17.42 5.48
N LYS A 5 7.58 18.51 5.20
CA LYS A 5 8.44 18.62 4.00
C LYS A 5 9.61 17.63 3.96
N ARG A 6 9.98 17.00 5.07
CA ARG A 6 11.11 16.06 5.19
C ARG A 6 10.68 14.60 5.07
N ASN A 7 9.47 14.26 5.53
CA ASN A 7 8.85 12.96 5.19
C ASN A 7 8.60 12.85 3.67
N ASP A 8 8.22 13.95 3.02
CA ASP A 8 8.10 14.01 1.56
C ASP A 8 9.43 13.67 0.84
N ALA A 9 10.57 14.06 1.41
CA ALA A 9 11.87 13.79 0.82
C ALA A 9 12.23 12.30 0.87
N ALA A 10 11.99 11.63 2.00
CA ALA A 10 12.25 10.19 2.12
C ALA A 10 11.34 9.35 1.20
N ALA A 11 10.07 9.75 1.07
CA ALA A 11 9.14 9.14 0.13
C ALA A 11 9.61 9.33 -1.32
N ALA A 12 9.98 10.55 -1.72
CA ALA A 12 10.50 10.83 -3.06
C ALA A 12 11.79 10.06 -3.37
N VAL A 13 12.70 9.92 -2.40
CA VAL A 13 13.92 9.12 -2.56
C VAL A 13 13.58 7.63 -2.73
N ALA A 14 12.60 7.10 -1.97
CA ALA A 14 12.14 5.73 -2.14
C ALA A 14 11.54 5.49 -3.53
N ASP A 15 10.74 6.44 -4.05
CA ASP A 15 10.21 6.39 -5.41
C ASP A 15 11.34 6.40 -6.44
N MET A 16 12.28 7.35 -6.34
CA MET A 16 13.42 7.45 -7.27
C MET A 16 14.27 6.18 -7.31
N ILE A 17 14.53 5.54 -6.17
CA ILE A 17 15.33 4.32 -6.11
C ILE A 17 14.57 3.12 -6.70
N ARG A 18 13.24 3.09 -6.60
CA ARG A 18 12.41 1.99 -7.11
C ARG A 18 12.11 2.10 -8.61
N GLU A 19 11.98 3.32 -9.10
CA GLU A 19 11.70 3.64 -10.52
C GLU A 19 12.97 3.82 -11.36
N GLY A 20 14.11 4.08 -10.71
CA GLY A 20 15.40 4.14 -11.39
C GLY A 20 15.78 2.75 -11.90
N ASP A 21 15.78 2.58 -13.23
CA ASP A 21 16.50 1.47 -13.88
C ASP A 21 17.93 1.44 -13.30
N GLU A 22 18.45 0.24 -13.02
CA GLU A 22 19.81 -0.02 -12.52
C GLU A 22 20.75 1.11 -12.95
N TYR A 23 21.11 1.99 -12.02
CA TYR A 23 21.99 3.13 -12.30
C TYR A 23 23.42 2.64 -12.58
N GLY A 24 23.62 1.86 -13.65
CA GLY A 24 24.91 1.33 -14.10
C GLY A 24 25.81 0.87 -12.96
N LEU A 25 25.24 0.21 -11.95
CA LEU A 25 25.94 -0.09 -10.72
C LEU A 25 26.94 -1.21 -11.00
N SER A 26 28.21 -0.93 -10.76
CA SER A 26 29.22 -1.96 -10.59
C SER A 26 28.99 -2.58 -9.21
N ASP A 27 28.76 -3.89 -9.15
CA ASP A 27 28.62 -4.65 -7.88
C ASP A 27 29.84 -4.51 -6.95
N ASP A 28 30.97 -4.04 -7.48
CA ASP A 28 32.25 -4.00 -6.76
C ASP A 28 32.38 -2.86 -5.72
N ASP A 29 31.58 -1.80 -5.79
CA ASP A 29 31.76 -0.57 -4.98
C ASP A 29 30.47 -0.10 -4.26
N ILE A 30 29.77 -1.01 -3.57
CA ILE A 30 28.54 -0.69 -2.83
C ILE A 30 28.87 -0.12 -1.43
N TYR A 31 28.24 0.99 -1.06
CA TYR A 31 28.36 1.55 0.28
C TYR A 31 27.38 0.85 1.23
N THR A 32 27.90 0.18 2.26
CA THR A 32 27.08 -0.40 3.33
C THR A 32 27.02 0.53 4.54
N PHE A 33 25.83 1.05 4.83
CA PHE A 33 25.53 1.84 6.03
C PHE A 33 25.84 1.02 7.29
N GLN A 34 26.42 1.68 8.30
CA GLN A 34 26.68 1.07 9.60
C GLN A 34 25.45 1.18 10.52
N GLU A 35 25.38 0.35 11.56
CA GLU A 35 24.30 0.41 12.56
C GLU A 35 24.18 1.80 13.19
N GLY A 36 25.30 2.46 13.51
CA GLY A 36 25.30 3.83 14.03
C GLY A 36 24.63 4.85 13.08
N GLU A 37 24.80 4.69 11.76
CA GLU A 37 24.22 5.61 10.78
C GLU A 37 22.69 5.47 10.66
N LEU A 38 22.13 4.29 10.97
CA LEU A 38 20.69 4.08 11.04
C LEU A 38 20.07 4.94 12.14
N GLU A 39 20.78 5.08 13.25
CA GLU A 39 20.34 5.80 14.45
C GLU A 39 20.77 7.27 14.47
N GLY A 40 21.39 7.76 13.39
CA GLY A 40 21.92 9.13 13.31
C GLY A 40 23.14 9.37 14.21
N ARG A 41 23.84 8.30 14.61
CA ARG A 41 25.11 8.36 15.34
C ARG A 41 26.27 8.44 14.34
N GLU A 42 27.12 9.47 14.49
CA GLU A 42 28.30 9.65 13.65
C GLU A 42 29.50 8.90 14.24
N GLU A 43 29.77 7.69 13.72
CA GLU A 43 30.88 6.84 14.17
C GLU A 43 32.15 6.98 13.30
N MET A 44 32.04 7.63 12.14
CA MET A 44 33.11 7.83 11.16
C MET A 44 33.33 9.33 10.90
N ASP A 45 34.58 9.72 10.57
CA ASP A 45 34.89 11.08 10.11
C ASP A 45 34.04 11.44 8.89
N GLU A 46 33.37 12.60 8.95
CA GLU A 46 32.41 13.04 7.93
C GLU A 46 33.01 13.08 6.53
N ARG A 47 34.30 13.46 6.38
CA ARG A 47 34.93 13.52 5.06
C ARG A 47 35.22 12.14 4.50
N GLU A 48 35.61 11.21 5.35
CA GLU A 48 35.79 9.81 4.94
C GLU A 48 34.45 9.18 4.55
N ARG A 49 33.40 9.44 5.35
CA ARG A 49 32.04 9.02 5.06
C ARG A 49 31.56 9.51 3.70
N LEU A 50 31.63 10.81 3.46
CA LEU A 50 31.18 11.42 2.21
C LEU A 50 31.96 10.90 0.99
N ARG A 51 33.26 10.62 1.13
CA ARG A 51 34.06 10.00 0.06
C ARG A 51 33.56 8.60 -0.29
N ARG A 52 33.25 7.80 0.72
CA ARG A 52 32.75 6.43 0.53
C ARG A 52 31.32 6.44 -0.02
N ILE A 53 30.46 7.34 0.43
CA ILE A 53 29.09 7.48 -0.11
C ILE A 53 29.12 7.95 -1.57
N SER A 54 30.05 8.83 -1.94
CA SER A 54 30.08 9.44 -3.28
C SER A 54 30.30 8.46 -4.45
N ILE A 55 30.67 7.22 -4.18
CA ILE A 55 30.85 6.17 -5.21
C ILE A 55 29.54 5.43 -5.53
N ASP A 56 28.54 5.50 -4.64
CA ASP A 56 27.27 4.77 -4.74
C ASP A 56 26.11 5.78 -4.84
N PRO A 57 25.55 6.01 -6.05
CA PRO A 57 24.45 6.94 -6.27
C PRO A 57 23.23 6.69 -5.38
N THR A 58 22.93 5.42 -5.11
CA THR A 58 21.83 5.04 -4.21
C THR A 58 22.14 5.45 -2.78
N ALA A 59 23.38 5.26 -2.32
CA ALA A 59 23.80 5.71 -0.99
C ALA A 59 23.79 7.25 -0.89
N ILE A 60 24.14 7.97 -1.96
CA ILE A 60 24.00 9.43 -2.02
C ILE A 60 22.54 9.83 -1.80
N LEU A 61 21.61 9.23 -2.54
CA LEU A 61 20.17 9.53 -2.40
C LEU A 61 19.67 9.23 -0.98
N ILE A 62 20.03 8.08 -0.41
CA ILE A 62 19.65 7.71 0.96
C ILE A 62 20.24 8.72 1.97
N SER A 63 21.46 9.21 1.75
CA SER A 63 22.10 10.19 2.64
C SER A 63 21.42 11.57 2.63
N MET A 64 20.53 11.85 1.66
CA MET A 64 19.72 13.07 1.62
C MET A 64 18.49 13.00 2.55
N CYS A 65 18.13 11.80 3.01
CA CYS A 65 17.09 11.62 4.02
C CYS A 65 17.56 12.06 5.41
N ASP A 66 16.61 12.26 6.34
CA ASP A 66 16.93 12.64 7.71
C ASP A 66 17.76 11.56 8.44
N SER A 67 17.48 10.28 8.16
CA SER A 67 18.36 9.17 8.52
C SER A 67 18.18 8.00 7.55
N ALA A 68 19.12 7.05 7.58
CA ALA A 68 18.95 5.80 6.84
C ALA A 68 17.73 5.01 7.37
N ALA A 69 17.39 5.10 8.65
CA ALA A 69 16.16 4.52 9.21
C ALA A 69 14.87 5.20 8.70
N SER A 70 14.86 6.53 8.50
CA SER A 70 13.70 7.21 7.92
C SER A 70 13.47 6.76 6.48
N PHE A 71 14.55 6.54 5.72
CA PHE A 71 14.47 5.94 4.39
C PHE A 71 13.89 4.51 4.44
N VAL A 72 14.34 3.65 5.35
CA VAL A 72 13.80 2.28 5.51
C VAL A 72 12.29 2.31 5.77
N LYS A 73 11.81 3.18 6.67
CA LYS A 73 10.36 3.36 6.93
C LYS A 73 9.60 3.82 5.68
N ALA A 74 10.16 4.79 4.94
CA ALA A 74 9.56 5.28 3.70
C ALA A 74 9.52 4.20 2.61
N TYR A 75 10.59 3.43 2.43
CA TYR A 75 10.65 2.32 1.50
C TYR A 75 9.65 1.22 1.86
N GLN A 76 9.52 0.87 3.15
CA GLN A 76 8.53 -0.09 3.64
C GLN A 76 7.10 0.38 3.31
N SER A 77 6.78 1.66 3.55
CA SER A 77 5.50 2.28 3.20
C SER A 77 5.22 2.21 1.70
N LYS A 78 6.22 2.51 0.87
CA LYS A 78 6.10 2.42 -0.58
C LYS A 78 5.91 0.98 -1.05
N LEU A 79 6.74 0.05 -0.61
CA LEU A 79 6.61 -1.37 -0.94
C LEU A 79 5.23 -1.91 -0.57
N SER A 80 4.69 -1.53 0.60
CA SER A 80 3.33 -1.92 1.02
C SER A 80 2.28 -1.56 -0.02
N LYS A 81 2.28 -0.30 -0.47
CA LYS A 81 1.34 0.21 -1.49
C LYS A 81 1.47 -0.56 -2.80
N GLU A 82 2.70 -0.86 -3.23
CA GLU A 82 2.96 -1.61 -4.46
C GLU A 82 2.48 -3.06 -4.34
N LEU A 83 2.76 -3.72 -3.21
CA LEU A 83 2.31 -5.10 -2.97
C LEU A 83 0.78 -5.23 -2.91
N PHE A 84 0.06 -4.21 -2.42
CA PHE A 84 -1.41 -4.19 -2.50
C PHE A 84 -1.95 -4.12 -3.93
N MET A 85 -1.15 -3.63 -4.87
CA MET A 85 -1.51 -3.47 -6.29
C MET A 85 -0.96 -4.58 -7.18
N VAL A 86 -0.20 -5.54 -6.64
CA VAL A 86 0.35 -6.67 -7.38
C VAL A 86 -0.77 -7.54 -7.98
N LYS A 87 -0.55 -8.02 -9.21
CA LYS A 87 -1.45 -8.99 -9.86
C LYS A 87 -0.99 -10.41 -9.56
N ASP A 88 -1.94 -11.32 -9.34
CA ASP A 88 -1.67 -12.77 -9.25
C ASP A 88 -0.59 -13.16 -8.23
N TYR A 89 -0.40 -12.33 -7.20
CA TYR A 89 0.66 -12.44 -6.20
C TYR A 89 2.07 -12.52 -6.80
N ASP A 90 2.30 -11.90 -7.95
CA ASP A 90 3.62 -11.84 -8.61
C ASP A 90 4.51 -10.77 -7.97
N THR A 91 5.52 -11.21 -7.25
CA THR A 91 6.43 -10.34 -6.48
C THR A 91 7.89 -10.46 -6.91
N ASP A 92 8.16 -11.08 -8.07
CA ASP A 92 9.54 -11.38 -8.50
C ASP A 92 10.37 -10.09 -8.69
N GLU A 93 9.79 -9.07 -9.33
CA GLU A 93 10.43 -7.77 -9.52
C GLU A 93 10.66 -7.05 -8.19
N GLU A 94 9.69 -7.09 -7.28
CA GLU A 94 9.77 -6.50 -5.96
C GLU A 94 10.83 -7.16 -5.08
N MET A 95 10.94 -8.48 -5.17
CA MET A 95 11.97 -9.26 -4.50
C MET A 95 13.36 -8.90 -5.02
N ALA A 96 13.54 -8.81 -6.35
CA ALA A 96 14.82 -8.44 -6.95
C ALA A 96 15.26 -7.03 -6.52
N LYS A 97 14.35 -6.04 -6.58
CA LYS A 97 14.60 -4.67 -6.12
C LYS A 97 14.99 -4.62 -4.65
N LEU A 98 14.30 -5.37 -3.80
CA LEU A 98 14.61 -5.43 -2.36
C LEU A 98 15.99 -6.05 -2.09
N GLU A 99 16.35 -7.14 -2.77
CA GLU A 99 17.66 -7.80 -2.58
C GLU A 99 18.83 -6.90 -2.99
N LEU A 100 18.70 -6.15 -4.08
CA LEU A 100 19.70 -5.14 -4.49
C LEU A 100 19.84 -4.03 -3.45
N LEU A 101 18.71 -3.55 -2.90
CA LEU A 101 18.73 -2.51 -1.89
C LEU A 101 19.38 -2.98 -0.58
N LYS A 102 19.10 -4.22 -0.16
CA LYS A 102 19.60 -4.81 1.10
C LYS A 102 21.13 -4.86 1.18
N GLN A 103 21.85 -4.90 0.06
CA GLN A 103 23.32 -4.89 0.04
C GLN A 103 23.94 -3.64 0.70
N ARG A 104 23.16 -2.56 0.81
CA ARG A 104 23.58 -1.28 1.41
C ARG A 104 23.30 -1.20 2.90
N PHE A 105 22.60 -2.18 3.48
CA PHE A 105 22.17 -2.13 4.87
C PHE A 105 22.76 -3.29 5.68
N PRO A 106 22.90 -3.13 7.00
CA PRO A 106 23.17 -4.24 7.89
C PRO A 106 22.10 -5.34 7.77
N PRO A 107 22.42 -6.59 8.16
CA PRO A 107 21.46 -7.66 8.19
C PRO A 107 20.21 -7.30 9.01
N ASN A 108 19.03 -7.76 8.57
CA ASN A 108 17.73 -7.57 9.21
C ASN A 108 17.19 -6.13 9.25
N THR A 109 17.90 -5.11 8.74
CA THR A 109 17.36 -3.74 8.69
C THR A 109 16.06 -3.66 7.88
N MET A 110 15.93 -4.45 6.81
CA MET A 110 14.76 -4.51 5.94
C MET A 110 13.81 -5.68 6.25
N MET A 111 13.91 -6.30 7.43
CA MET A 111 13.18 -7.53 7.79
C MET A 111 11.66 -7.42 7.61
N CYS A 112 11.06 -6.25 7.88
CA CYS A 112 9.63 -6.04 7.65
C CYS A 112 9.26 -6.22 6.18
N CYS A 113 10.08 -5.72 5.25
CA CYS A 113 9.87 -5.89 3.81
C CYS A 113 9.96 -7.36 3.39
N ASP A 114 10.92 -8.12 3.95
CA ASP A 114 11.06 -9.56 3.70
C ASP A 114 9.80 -10.33 4.15
N ILE A 115 9.24 -9.94 5.29
CA ILE A 115 8.02 -10.56 5.83
C ILE A 115 6.80 -10.21 4.98
N MET A 116 6.68 -8.98 4.50
CA MET A 116 5.60 -8.58 3.60
C MET A 116 5.58 -9.40 2.32
N LEU A 117 6.74 -9.65 1.69
CA LEU A 117 6.85 -10.53 0.52
C LEU A 117 6.47 -11.97 0.86
N LYS A 118 6.90 -12.47 2.02
CA LYS A 118 6.56 -13.82 2.49
C LYS A 118 5.06 -13.97 2.76
N ASP A 119 4.40 -12.94 3.29
CA ASP A 119 2.96 -12.93 3.52
C ASP A 119 2.19 -13.07 2.20
N LEU A 120 2.62 -12.42 1.12
CA LEU A 120 2.00 -12.58 -0.19
C LEU A 120 2.18 -14.00 -0.75
N ALA A 121 3.37 -14.59 -0.61
CA ALA A 121 3.62 -15.96 -1.04
C ALA A 121 2.74 -16.98 -0.29
N GLU A 122 2.58 -16.81 1.03
CA GLU A 122 1.69 -17.66 1.83
C GLU A 122 0.21 -17.38 1.52
N SER A 123 -0.16 -16.11 1.26
CA SER A 123 -1.50 -15.73 0.84
C SER A 123 -1.90 -16.44 -0.45
N LYS A 124 -1.03 -16.45 -1.47
CA LYS A 124 -1.23 -17.17 -2.74
C LYS A 124 -1.55 -18.64 -2.51
N ARG A 125 -0.85 -19.27 -1.55
CA ARG A 125 -1.05 -20.69 -1.21
C ARG A 125 -2.40 -20.95 -0.55
N ILE A 126 -2.76 -20.10 0.41
CA ILE A 126 -4.02 -20.21 1.16
C ILE A 126 -5.22 -19.90 0.25
N ASP A 127 -5.13 -18.83 -0.53
CA ASP A 127 -6.17 -18.39 -1.45
C ASP A 127 -6.47 -19.47 -2.49
N ARG A 128 -5.43 -19.98 -3.16
CA ARG A 128 -5.56 -21.11 -4.09
C ARG A 128 -6.22 -22.32 -3.46
N GLN A 129 -5.81 -22.67 -2.24
CA GLN A 129 -6.37 -23.84 -1.55
C GLN A 129 -7.86 -23.67 -1.25
N ILE A 130 -8.29 -22.48 -0.82
CA ILE A 130 -9.71 -22.18 -0.55
C ILE A 130 -10.54 -22.21 -1.84
N HIS A 131 -9.99 -21.69 -2.95
CA HIS A 131 -10.63 -21.77 -4.27
C HIS A 131 -10.73 -23.20 -4.80
N ASP A 132 -9.67 -24.01 -4.63
CA ASP A 132 -9.65 -25.42 -5.03
C ASP A 132 -10.73 -26.26 -4.28
N ASP A 133 -11.10 -25.86 -3.06
CA ASP A 133 -12.20 -26.50 -2.30
C ASP A 133 -13.60 -26.15 -2.85
N ASN A 134 -13.70 -25.17 -3.74
CA ASN A 134 -14.93 -24.69 -4.39
C ASN A 134 -16.07 -24.41 -3.40
N VAL A 135 -15.77 -23.57 -2.41
CA VAL A 135 -16.67 -23.27 -1.28
C VAL A 135 -17.65 -22.14 -1.57
N GLY A 136 -17.81 -21.81 -2.86
CA GLY A 136 -18.66 -20.73 -3.35
C GLY A 136 -18.08 -19.34 -3.15
N VAL A 137 -16.79 -19.19 -2.84
CA VAL A 137 -16.13 -17.88 -3.00
C VAL A 137 -16.15 -17.53 -4.48
N GLN A 138 -16.40 -16.27 -4.84
CA GLN A 138 -16.39 -15.85 -6.24
C GLN A 138 -14.97 -16.02 -6.82
N ASP A 139 -14.85 -16.56 -8.03
CA ASP A 139 -13.54 -16.79 -8.68
C ASP A 139 -12.70 -15.51 -8.84
N THR A 140 -13.34 -14.35 -8.87
CA THR A 140 -12.70 -13.03 -8.98
C THR A 140 -12.33 -12.41 -7.62
N PHE A 141 -12.68 -13.07 -6.52
CA PHE A 141 -12.39 -12.61 -5.16
C PHE A 141 -11.15 -13.32 -4.62
N HIS A 142 -10.07 -12.56 -4.43
CA HIS A 142 -8.80 -13.05 -3.90
C HIS A 142 -8.40 -12.28 -2.65
N THR A 143 -7.80 -12.97 -1.69
CA THR A 143 -7.46 -12.38 -0.37
C THR A 143 -5.96 -12.34 -0.12
N MET A 144 -5.48 -11.25 0.47
CA MET A 144 -4.15 -11.15 1.06
C MET A 144 -4.25 -11.29 2.58
N VAL A 145 -3.61 -12.32 3.14
CA VAL A 145 -3.55 -12.59 4.58
C VAL A 145 -2.22 -12.10 5.12
N LEU A 146 -2.26 -11.00 5.87
CA LEU A 146 -1.07 -10.22 6.23
C LEU A 146 -0.71 -10.32 7.71
N SER A 147 0.57 -10.18 8.03
CA SER A 147 1.08 -10.12 9.39
C SER A 147 1.08 -8.66 9.91
N ARG A 148 -0.01 -8.26 10.57
CA ARG A 148 -0.30 -6.87 11.03
C ARG A 148 0.91 -6.08 11.58
N HIS A 149 1.82 -6.71 12.31
CA HIS A 149 2.97 -6.03 12.96
C HIS A 149 4.08 -5.61 11.99
N TYR A 150 4.15 -6.21 10.80
CA TYR A 150 5.23 -5.98 9.84
C TYR A 150 4.80 -5.10 8.66
N TRP A 151 3.51 -4.79 8.56
CA TRP A 151 2.95 -3.93 7.52
C TRP A 151 2.81 -2.49 8.05
N PRO A 152 3.14 -1.47 7.25
CA PRO A 152 2.92 -0.07 7.58
C PRO A 152 1.44 0.23 7.87
N ARG A 153 1.17 0.99 8.92
CA ARG A 153 -0.19 1.45 9.25
C ARG A 153 -0.48 2.78 8.56
N LYS A 154 -1.76 3.02 8.22
CA LYS A 154 -2.20 4.27 7.59
C LYS A 154 -1.85 5.52 8.42
N ASN A 155 -1.82 5.42 9.76
CA ASN A 155 -1.56 6.52 10.70
C ASN A 155 -0.22 6.39 11.45
N ALA A 156 0.76 5.67 10.90
CA ALA A 156 2.01 5.32 11.60
C ALA A 156 2.96 6.50 11.96
N ASP A 157 2.56 7.75 11.71
CA ASP A 157 3.32 8.93 12.13
C ASP A 157 3.29 9.14 13.65
N ASP A 158 2.35 8.50 14.35
CA ASP A 158 2.26 8.53 15.80
C ASP A 158 3.02 7.34 16.41
N GLU A 159 4.33 7.52 16.59
CA GLU A 159 5.28 6.58 17.23
C GLU A 159 4.91 6.20 18.70
N TYR A 160 3.75 6.65 19.20
CA TYR A 160 3.27 6.46 20.57
C TYR A 160 1.86 5.88 20.68
N ASP A 161 1.20 5.53 19.57
CA ASP A 161 -0.15 4.94 19.64
C ASP A 161 -0.10 3.40 19.68
N GLU A 162 0.49 2.87 20.75
CA GLU A 162 0.44 1.44 21.09
C GLU A 162 -1.00 1.00 21.50
N GLU A 163 -1.92 1.94 21.72
CA GLU A 163 -3.29 1.68 22.19
C GLU A 163 -4.29 1.38 21.05
N GLU A 164 -4.00 1.79 19.81
CA GLU A 164 -4.79 1.45 18.59
C GLU A 164 -4.71 -0.06 18.22
N ASP A 165 -3.92 -0.86 18.93
CA ASP A 165 -3.83 -2.30 18.70
C ASP A 165 -5.15 -3.06 18.90
N ASN A 166 -6.12 -2.45 19.59
CA ASN A 166 -7.40 -3.09 19.92
C ASN A 166 -8.64 -2.44 19.32
N ASP A 167 -8.56 -1.31 18.60
CA ASP A 167 -9.76 -0.72 18.03
C ASP A 167 -10.07 -1.39 16.68
N PRO A 168 -11.20 -2.12 16.54
CA PRO A 168 -11.62 -2.64 15.25
C PRO A 168 -11.78 -1.49 14.25
N GLU A 169 -11.28 -1.67 13.02
CA GLU A 169 -11.59 -0.74 11.93
C GLU A 169 -13.10 -0.48 11.87
N LYS A 170 -13.45 0.81 11.72
CA LYS A 170 -14.83 1.26 11.55
C LYS A 170 -15.52 0.40 10.47
N PRO A 171 -16.70 -0.20 10.73
CA PRO A 171 -17.28 -1.16 9.80
C PRO A 171 -17.67 -0.47 8.49
N VAL A 172 -16.98 -0.79 7.41
CA VAL A 172 -17.21 -0.20 6.09
C VAL A 172 -18.43 -0.85 5.45
N GLN A 173 -19.28 -0.05 4.80
CA GLN A 173 -20.40 -0.58 4.04
C GLN A 173 -19.89 -1.12 2.69
N LEU A 174 -20.04 -2.43 2.47
CA LEU A 174 -19.57 -3.13 1.28
C LEU A 174 -20.72 -3.59 0.39
N HIS A 175 -20.40 -3.81 -0.89
CA HIS A 175 -21.32 -4.48 -1.80
C HIS A 175 -21.66 -5.89 -1.27
N PRO A 176 -22.94 -6.34 -1.30
CA PRO A 176 -23.37 -7.60 -0.70
C PRO A 176 -22.58 -8.83 -1.19
N GLU A 177 -22.17 -8.84 -2.46
CA GLU A 177 -21.40 -9.94 -3.05
C GLU A 177 -19.98 -10.05 -2.48
N ILE A 178 -19.34 -8.91 -2.20
CA ILE A 178 -18.01 -8.84 -1.58
C ILE A 178 -18.12 -9.34 -0.14
N ALA A 179 -19.11 -8.84 0.60
CA ALA A 179 -19.35 -9.26 1.98
C ALA A 179 -19.61 -10.77 2.07
N GLN A 180 -20.42 -11.33 1.17
CA GLN A 180 -20.68 -12.77 1.10
C GLN A 180 -19.41 -13.58 0.77
N SER A 181 -18.56 -13.09 -0.14
CA SER A 181 -17.29 -13.75 -0.47
C SER A 181 -16.32 -13.72 0.73
N MET A 182 -16.24 -12.60 1.45
CA MET A 182 -15.47 -12.48 2.69
C MET A 182 -15.93 -13.47 3.76
N GLU A 183 -17.24 -13.60 3.99
CA GLU A 183 -17.79 -14.57 4.96
C GLU A 183 -17.45 -16.02 4.59
N ARG A 184 -17.59 -16.38 3.31
CA ARG A 184 -17.26 -17.73 2.81
C ARG A 184 -15.77 -18.03 2.92
N PHE A 185 -14.93 -17.06 2.56
CA PHE A 185 -13.48 -17.18 2.69
C PHE A 185 -13.08 -17.36 4.15
N GLU A 186 -13.59 -16.52 5.05
CA GLU A 186 -13.28 -16.59 6.48
C GLU A 186 -13.70 -17.93 7.10
N ALA A 187 -14.89 -18.44 6.73
CA ALA A 187 -15.37 -19.73 7.21
C ALA A 187 -14.41 -20.87 6.86
N GLN A 188 -13.86 -20.87 5.64
CA GLN A 188 -12.86 -21.89 5.25
C GLN A 188 -11.49 -21.65 5.84
N TYR A 189 -11.05 -20.40 5.92
CA TYR A 189 -9.78 -20.06 6.54
C TYR A 189 -9.69 -20.58 7.99
N ARG A 190 -10.79 -20.46 8.76
CA ARG A 190 -10.87 -21.02 10.12
C ARG A 190 -10.73 -22.55 10.15
N GLY A 191 -11.11 -23.26 9.09
CA GLY A 191 -10.87 -24.69 8.94
C GLY A 191 -9.37 -25.03 8.83
N TYR A 192 -8.60 -24.15 8.18
CA TYR A 192 -7.15 -24.32 7.98
C TYR A 192 -6.28 -23.81 9.14
N LYS A 193 -6.72 -22.73 9.78
CA LYS A 193 -6.00 -22.05 10.85
C LYS A 193 -6.94 -21.84 12.04
N THR A 194 -7.24 -22.93 12.74
CA THR A 194 -8.29 -23.01 13.77
C THR A 194 -8.05 -22.11 14.99
N ASP A 195 -6.82 -21.65 15.20
CA ASP A 195 -6.40 -20.76 16.28
C ASP A 195 -6.38 -19.28 15.87
N ARG A 196 -6.78 -18.95 14.63
CA ARG A 196 -6.71 -17.59 14.08
C ARG A 196 -8.10 -17.06 13.70
N LYS A 197 -8.26 -15.76 13.90
CA LYS A 197 -9.40 -14.98 13.42
C LYS A 197 -8.91 -13.97 12.38
N LEU A 198 -9.63 -13.81 11.28
CA LEU A 198 -9.35 -12.77 10.31
C LEU A 198 -9.95 -11.44 10.78
N ILE A 199 -9.22 -10.38 10.55
CA ILE A 199 -9.69 -9.00 10.68
C ILE A 199 -9.57 -8.42 9.27
N TRP A 200 -10.71 -8.04 8.69
CA TRP A 200 -10.77 -7.53 7.32
C TRP A 200 -10.41 -6.05 7.31
N SER A 201 -9.58 -5.66 6.33
CA SER A 201 -9.30 -4.26 5.99
C SER A 201 -9.80 -3.98 4.57
N PRO A 202 -11.12 -3.79 4.36
CA PRO A 202 -11.72 -3.80 3.03
C PRO A 202 -11.33 -2.59 2.17
N THR A 203 -10.84 -1.50 2.79
CA THR A 203 -10.32 -0.32 2.06
C THR A 203 -8.88 -0.49 1.61
N GLN A 204 -8.21 -1.59 1.98
CA GLN A 204 -6.85 -1.92 1.59
C GLN A 204 -6.87 -3.12 0.64
N GLY A 205 -6.66 -2.85 -0.64
CA GLY A 205 -6.66 -3.86 -1.68
C GLY A 205 -6.75 -3.20 -3.04
N CYS A 206 -6.91 -4.03 -4.06
CA CYS A 206 -7.00 -3.60 -5.44
C CYS A 206 -8.23 -4.23 -6.09
N ILE A 207 -8.99 -3.42 -6.83
CA ILE A 207 -10.15 -3.84 -7.59
C ILE A 207 -9.95 -3.44 -9.04
N THR A 208 -10.20 -4.38 -9.95
CA THR A 208 -10.32 -4.11 -11.38
C THR A 208 -11.80 -3.99 -11.70
N LEU A 209 -12.20 -2.87 -12.28
CA LEU A 209 -13.59 -2.54 -12.56
C LEU A 209 -13.73 -2.03 -13.99
N GLU A 210 -14.82 -2.39 -14.63
CA GLU A 210 -15.21 -1.92 -15.96
C GLU A 210 -16.36 -0.93 -15.79
N LEU A 211 -16.15 0.32 -16.17
CA LEU A 211 -17.18 1.36 -16.13
C LEU A 211 -17.80 1.51 -17.50
N GLU A 212 -19.12 1.35 -17.58
CA GLU A 212 -19.93 1.68 -18.75
C GLU A 212 -20.68 2.99 -18.47
N ILE A 213 -20.29 4.06 -19.17
CA ILE A 213 -20.86 5.39 -19.02
C ILE A 213 -21.29 5.88 -20.40
N GLY A 214 -22.60 5.87 -20.65
CA GLY A 214 -23.15 6.19 -21.97
C GLY A 214 -22.60 5.23 -23.05
N ASP A 215 -21.88 5.78 -24.03
CA ASP A 215 -21.23 5.02 -25.11
C ASP A 215 -19.76 4.67 -24.82
N ARG A 216 -19.25 5.03 -23.62
CA ARG A 216 -17.85 4.82 -23.22
C ARG A 216 -17.75 3.62 -22.29
N THR A 217 -16.84 2.70 -22.60
CA THR A 217 -16.45 1.60 -21.71
C THR A 217 -14.96 1.70 -21.44
N ALA A 218 -14.57 1.69 -20.16
CA ALA A 218 -13.17 1.74 -19.76
C ALA A 218 -12.91 0.85 -18.53
N GLU A 219 -11.78 0.15 -18.56
CA GLU A 219 -11.29 -0.66 -17.45
C GLU A 219 -10.34 0.16 -16.58
N TYR A 220 -10.56 0.13 -15.27
CA TYR A 220 -9.74 0.78 -14.27
C TYR A 220 -9.26 -0.24 -13.25
N ARG A 221 -7.99 -0.14 -12.87
CA ARG A 221 -7.41 -0.90 -11.76
C ARG A 221 -7.03 0.08 -10.65
N VAL A 222 -7.81 0.08 -9.58
CA VAL A 222 -7.74 1.09 -8.51
C VAL A 222 -7.68 0.43 -7.15
N ASP A 223 -7.37 1.20 -6.11
CA ASP A 223 -7.55 0.70 -4.75
C ASP A 223 -9.03 0.48 -4.40
N SER A 224 -9.29 -0.38 -3.43
CA SER A 224 -10.64 -0.78 -3.05
C SER A 224 -11.53 0.40 -2.63
N LEU A 225 -10.98 1.46 -2.02
CA LEU A 225 -11.77 2.60 -1.60
C LEU A 225 -12.28 3.40 -2.81
N LYS A 226 -11.42 3.65 -3.80
CA LYS A 226 -11.84 4.29 -5.06
C LYS A 226 -12.96 3.52 -5.75
N ALA A 227 -12.89 2.20 -5.77
CA ALA A 227 -13.94 1.34 -6.32
C ALA A 227 -15.26 1.41 -5.52
N LEU A 228 -15.18 1.41 -4.19
CA LEU A 228 -16.36 1.58 -3.33
C LEU A 228 -17.02 2.96 -3.55
N VAL A 229 -16.22 4.03 -3.63
CA VAL A 229 -16.72 5.39 -3.86
C VAL A 229 -17.45 5.50 -5.19
N ILE A 230 -16.88 4.99 -6.29
CA ILE A 230 -17.56 5.07 -7.60
C ILE A 230 -18.83 4.21 -7.63
N SER A 231 -18.88 3.11 -6.88
CA SER A 231 -20.07 2.25 -6.82
C SER A 231 -21.32 2.95 -6.25
N VAL A 232 -21.16 3.98 -5.41
CA VAL A 232 -22.28 4.78 -4.87
C VAL A 232 -23.07 5.46 -5.99
N PHE A 233 -22.40 5.85 -7.07
CA PHE A 233 -23.03 6.49 -8.22
C PHE A 233 -23.76 5.49 -9.15
N ASN A 234 -23.54 4.19 -8.98
CA ASN A 234 -24.25 3.17 -9.76
C ASN A 234 -25.70 3.00 -9.29
N GLU A 235 -25.99 3.30 -8.03
CA GLU A 235 -27.32 3.11 -7.43
C GLU A 235 -28.27 4.30 -7.69
N SER A 236 -27.74 5.46 -8.13
CA SER A 236 -28.52 6.68 -8.31
C SER A 236 -27.90 7.63 -9.35
N ALA A 237 -28.74 8.18 -10.23
CA ALA A 237 -28.35 9.25 -11.16
C ALA A 237 -28.19 10.63 -10.48
N GLN A 238 -28.38 10.71 -9.16
CA GLN A 238 -28.17 11.93 -8.39
C GLN A 238 -26.68 12.13 -8.09
N GLY A 239 -26.25 13.38 -7.96
CA GLY A 239 -24.92 13.70 -7.44
C GLY A 239 -24.85 13.70 -5.91
N PHE A 240 -23.66 13.45 -5.39
CA PHE A 240 -23.39 13.35 -3.95
C PHE A 240 -22.26 14.30 -3.52
N THR A 241 -22.28 14.74 -2.27
CA THR A 241 -21.11 15.38 -1.63
C THR A 241 -20.18 14.32 -1.04
N ASP A 242 -18.93 14.70 -0.80
CA ASP A 242 -17.94 13.90 -0.06
C ASP A 242 -18.47 13.45 1.32
N ASP A 243 -19.08 14.36 2.09
CA ASP A 243 -19.70 14.05 3.39
C ASP A 243 -20.77 12.95 3.28
N GLN A 244 -21.65 13.04 2.28
CA GLN A 244 -22.72 12.05 2.07
C GLN A 244 -22.17 10.67 1.73
N ILE A 245 -21.12 10.62 0.91
CA ILE A 245 -20.46 9.36 0.55
C ILE A 245 -19.73 8.77 1.76
N ALA A 246 -19.03 9.61 2.53
CA ALA A 246 -18.33 9.18 3.74
C ALA A 246 -19.29 8.62 4.80
N GLU A 247 -20.45 9.24 5.00
CA GLU A 247 -21.52 8.73 5.84
C GLU A 247 -22.08 7.40 5.33
N THR A 248 -22.35 7.31 4.02
CA THR A 248 -22.94 6.12 3.38
C THR A 248 -22.01 4.91 3.47
N LEU A 249 -20.73 5.09 3.16
CA LEU A 249 -19.71 4.04 3.18
C LEU A 249 -19.12 3.81 4.57
N ASN A 250 -19.43 4.70 5.51
CA ASN A 250 -18.91 4.71 6.88
C ASN A 250 -17.38 4.81 6.95
N VAL A 251 -16.78 5.65 6.10
CA VAL A 251 -15.33 5.88 6.00
C VAL A 251 -14.96 7.32 6.40
N ASP A 252 -13.68 7.67 6.30
CA ASP A 252 -13.19 9.03 6.55
C ASP A 252 -13.40 9.95 5.34
N VAL A 253 -13.74 11.21 5.59
CA VAL A 253 -14.08 12.19 4.54
C VAL A 253 -12.86 12.55 3.69
N ASP A 254 -11.68 12.70 4.29
CA ASP A 254 -10.46 13.04 3.53
C ASP A 254 -10.11 11.91 2.56
N SER A 255 -10.28 10.66 2.98
CA SER A 255 -10.07 9.49 2.12
C SER A 255 -11.08 9.41 0.96
N VAL A 256 -12.31 9.88 1.16
CA VAL A 256 -13.33 9.96 0.10
C VAL A 256 -12.99 11.08 -0.88
N LEU A 257 -12.56 12.24 -0.39
CA LEU A 257 -12.15 13.36 -1.23
C LEU A 257 -11.00 12.96 -2.17
N GLU A 258 -9.96 12.29 -1.67
CA GLU A 258 -8.86 11.78 -2.50
C GLU A 258 -9.36 10.81 -3.60
N ALA A 259 -10.36 9.98 -3.29
CA ALA A 259 -10.95 9.08 -4.27
C ALA A 259 -11.78 9.84 -5.33
N LEU A 260 -12.51 10.87 -4.93
CA LEU A 260 -13.29 11.71 -5.84
C LEU A 260 -12.40 12.54 -6.77
N GLU A 261 -11.32 13.14 -6.25
CA GLU A 261 -10.33 13.87 -7.05
C GLU A 261 -9.68 12.96 -8.12
N PHE A 262 -9.43 11.69 -7.77
CA PHE A 262 -8.97 10.70 -8.75
C PHE A 262 -9.99 10.51 -9.87
N TRP A 263 -11.28 10.28 -9.56
CA TRP A 263 -12.31 10.07 -10.58
C TRP A 263 -12.63 11.31 -11.40
N GLU A 264 -12.46 12.51 -10.83
CA GLU A 264 -12.51 13.77 -11.56
C GLU A 264 -11.38 13.86 -12.58
N LYS A 265 -10.15 13.54 -12.16
CA LYS A 265 -8.98 13.52 -13.05
C LYS A 265 -9.15 12.51 -14.19
N GLU A 266 -9.75 11.36 -13.94
CA GLU A 266 -10.09 10.35 -14.95
C GLU A 266 -11.28 10.73 -15.84
N SER A 267 -11.88 11.92 -15.64
CA SER A 267 -13.06 12.42 -16.38
C SER A 267 -14.24 11.45 -16.34
N VAL A 268 -14.41 10.81 -15.17
CA VAL A 268 -15.56 9.97 -14.81
C VAL A 268 -16.57 10.79 -14.00
N LEU A 269 -16.08 11.63 -13.08
CA LEU A 269 -16.90 12.54 -12.29
C LEU A 269 -16.60 14.02 -12.60
N GLU A 270 -17.57 14.90 -12.38
CA GLU A 270 -17.38 16.35 -12.37
C GLU A 270 -17.84 16.94 -11.03
N LEU A 271 -17.10 17.94 -10.53
CA LEU A 271 -17.52 18.76 -9.38
C LEU A 271 -18.37 19.94 -9.86
N THR A 272 -19.63 19.97 -9.44
CA THR A 272 -20.54 21.08 -9.75
C THR A 272 -20.29 22.28 -8.82
N SER A 273 -20.77 23.47 -9.21
CA SER A 273 -20.65 24.70 -8.41
C SER A 273 -21.25 24.62 -7.00
N ASP A 274 -22.16 23.67 -6.80
CA ASP A 274 -22.88 23.48 -5.54
C ASP A 274 -22.14 22.51 -4.60
N GLY A 275 -20.91 22.10 -4.95
CA GLY A 275 -20.09 21.19 -4.15
C GLY A 275 -20.48 19.72 -4.28
N VAL A 276 -21.21 19.37 -5.35
CA VAL A 276 -21.74 18.02 -5.57
C VAL A 276 -21.02 17.39 -6.74
N PHE A 277 -20.55 16.15 -6.55
CA PHE A 277 -19.97 15.32 -7.61
C PHE A 277 -21.05 14.60 -8.40
N ARG A 278 -20.89 14.49 -9.73
CA ARG A 278 -21.82 13.78 -10.63
C ARG A 278 -21.05 13.00 -11.70
N VAL A 279 -21.64 11.92 -12.19
CA VAL A 279 -21.10 11.17 -13.33
C VAL A 279 -21.21 12.02 -14.60
N ILE A 280 -20.14 12.06 -15.38
CA ILE A 280 -20.11 12.72 -16.68
C ILE A 280 -20.69 11.76 -17.73
N GLU A 281 -21.88 12.06 -18.23
CA GLU A 281 -22.52 11.30 -19.35
C GLU A 281 -21.87 11.57 -20.71
#